data_AF-A0A1E9T8I9-F1
#
_entry.id   AF-A0A1E9T8I9-F1
#
_cell.length_a   1.000
_cell.length_b   1.000
_cell.length_c   1.000
_cell.angle_alpha   90.00
_cell.angle_beta   90.00
_cell.angle_gamma   90.00
#
_symmetry.space_group_name_H-M   'P 1'
#
loop_
_entity.id
_entity.type
_entity.pdbx_description
1 polymer ?
#
loop_
_entity_poly.entity_id
_entity_poly.type
_entity_poly.pdbx_seq_one_letter_code
_entity_poly.pdbx_strand_id
1 'polypeptide(L)'
;MASLEEPRFNLVDEAWIPVRLKTGEVAELSLHDFFKRVYEIDRIQTDNPLTDVAILGVALIIFARATFLSEGVKSSGGAAPWTRQMRESDANNLTAVLGYLEIFKDRFWLVGGDRPFMQVHDLHTAKGDTKPVSRLLLDSESEYFSVRAEKTLDSLSFAEAARYLLTIQAWDYSGIKSGAVGDPRVKGGKGYPLGVGWYGTTGKVIVHGANMMETLLYSLDYEQLTDDDSFALDLPVWERAEPDTAAPRAYTGGPAAQYKDQPVPASGMCEILTWQSRRIRLHHDGERVTSVLVANGDKWFDRNTYTDPLTGYRYSKNQSSKTEQVWMPQAHSAERTLWRGADALLTRLTLESEKQNKPAPVIRQLGSGRYFPTDAEVQVQLVGVEYGNQSAVIENIISDSMTIELSLLTDEGVSASQMVRENIQATMDAAIALGQFAGNLLRAAGREYEFRADATEAVLNRMEESFRLWLADQGATEDISTKKEEWQRLVRTAIQHEANILIDSAGPKAMLGFFGKDLSGNEVLYSVAHAERQLHARLRKIIPLAYQASTSHSPQEDTNE
;
A
#
# COMPACT_ATOMS: atom_id res chain seq x y z
N MET A 1 -8.07 45.02 -6.24
CA MET A 1 -7.24 43.83 -5.98
C MET A 1 -7.33 43.58 -4.50
N ALA A 2 -7.91 42.45 -4.07
CA ALA A 2 -7.86 42.08 -2.65
C ALA A 2 -6.38 41.91 -2.28
N SER A 3 -5.95 42.44 -1.13
CA SER A 3 -4.61 42.20 -0.63
C SER A 3 -4.44 40.70 -0.41
N LEU A 4 -3.36 40.12 -0.95
CA LEU A 4 -3.02 38.73 -0.66
C LEU A 4 -2.85 38.55 0.84
N GLU A 5 -3.32 37.41 1.34
CA GLU A 5 -3.15 37.02 2.73
C GLU A 5 -1.67 36.82 3.04
N GLU A 6 -1.25 37.22 4.24
CA GLU A 6 0.14 37.08 4.69
C GLU A 6 0.50 35.58 4.79
N PRO A 7 1.60 35.12 4.15
CA PRO A 7 2.05 33.73 4.25
C PRO A 7 2.33 33.31 5.69
N ARG A 8 1.85 32.13 6.09
CA ARG A 8 2.08 31.56 7.44
C ARG A 8 2.37 30.06 7.37
N PHE A 9 3.18 29.63 8.33
CA PHE A 9 3.60 28.24 8.54
C PHE A 9 4.28 27.62 7.32
N ASN A 10 5.61 27.81 7.21
CA ASN A 10 6.39 27.24 6.12
C ASN A 10 6.80 25.80 6.45
N LEU A 11 6.38 24.84 5.64
CA LEU A 11 6.65 23.41 5.85
C LEU A 11 8.15 23.05 5.80
N VAL A 12 8.98 23.93 5.24
CA VAL A 12 10.44 23.78 5.21
C VAL A 12 11.04 24.00 6.59
N ASP A 13 10.56 25.01 7.33
CA ASP A 13 11.19 25.46 8.58
C ASP A 13 10.40 25.03 9.82
N GLU A 14 9.07 24.96 9.73
CA GLU A 14 8.18 24.63 10.84
C GLU A 14 8.02 23.12 11.01
N ALA A 15 7.93 22.64 12.25
CA ALA A 15 7.76 21.22 12.53
C ALA A 15 6.33 20.74 12.22
N TRP A 16 6.21 19.66 11.44
CA TRP A 16 4.91 19.07 11.11
C TRP A 16 4.93 17.58 10.74
N ILE A 17 6.12 16.97 10.63
CA ILE A 17 6.30 15.56 10.23
C ILE A 17 6.64 14.73 11.48
N PRO A 18 5.69 13.92 12.00
CA PRO A 18 5.98 12.99 13.06
C PRO A 18 6.86 11.84 12.57
N VAL A 19 7.96 11.61 13.27
CA VAL A 19 8.89 10.53 12.97
C VAL A 19 9.20 9.75 14.23
N ARG A 20 9.52 8.48 14.05
CA ARG A 20 10.22 7.68 15.05
C ARG A 20 11.69 7.61 14.67
N LEU A 21 12.55 7.99 15.61
CA LEU A 21 14.00 7.86 15.49
C LEU A 21 14.43 6.42 15.78
N LYS A 22 15.62 6.03 15.33
CA LYS A 22 16.22 4.72 15.67
C LYS A 22 16.37 4.47 17.17
N THR A 23 16.44 5.54 17.97
CA THR A 23 16.46 5.48 19.43
C THR A 23 15.11 5.06 20.04
N GLY A 24 14.04 5.03 19.23
CA GLY A 24 12.66 4.83 19.67
C GLY A 24 11.94 6.12 20.06
N GLU A 25 12.64 7.25 20.14
CA GLU A 25 12.06 8.56 20.42
C GLU A 25 11.14 9.00 19.27
N VAL A 26 9.99 9.59 19.62
CA VAL A 26 9.08 10.22 18.67
C VAL A 26 9.33 11.72 18.67
N ALA A 27 9.52 12.30 17.48
CA ALA A 27 9.74 13.74 17.29
C ALA A 27 8.86 14.27 16.17
N GLU A 28 8.57 15.57 16.16
CA GLU A 28 7.93 16.26 15.04
C GLU A 28 8.98 17.18 14.40
N LEU A 29 9.24 17.01 13.10
CA LEU A 29 10.31 17.70 12.35
C LEU A 29 9.76 18.55 11.21
N SER A 30 10.51 19.57 10.81
CA SER A 30 10.30 20.29 9.56
C SER A 30 10.86 19.50 8.37
N LEU A 31 10.58 19.88 7.12
CA LEU A 31 11.21 19.20 5.97
C LEU A 31 12.74 19.36 6.01
N HIS A 32 13.24 20.54 6.37
CA HIS A 32 14.68 20.77 6.48
C HIS A 32 15.32 19.85 7.54
N ASP A 33 14.73 19.76 8.73
CA ASP A 33 15.28 18.91 9.80
C ASP A 33 15.06 17.42 9.53
N PHE A 34 13.97 17.04 8.87
CA PHE A 34 13.72 15.69 8.40
C PHE A 34 14.85 15.20 7.49
N PHE A 35 15.24 15.99 6.49
CA PHE A 35 16.36 15.59 5.64
C PHE A 35 17.68 15.62 6.40
N LYS A 36 17.99 16.66 7.19
CA LYS A 36 19.23 16.68 7.99
C LYS A 36 19.42 15.45 8.86
N ARG A 37 18.33 14.90 9.39
CA ARG A 37 18.32 13.74 10.29
C ARG A 37 17.88 12.44 9.61
N VAL A 38 17.86 12.38 8.28
CA VAL A 38 17.34 11.25 7.50
C VAL A 38 17.99 9.91 7.85
N TYR A 39 19.26 9.90 8.26
CA TYR A 39 19.98 8.71 8.71
C TYR A 39 19.63 8.25 10.14
N GLU A 40 19.03 9.12 10.95
CA GLU A 40 18.61 8.85 12.33
C GLU A 40 17.14 8.41 12.41
N ILE A 41 16.36 8.69 11.38
CA ILE A 41 14.92 8.38 11.31
C ILE A 41 14.77 6.90 10.95
N ASP A 42 14.02 6.16 11.77
CA ASP A 42 13.57 4.80 11.45
C ASP A 42 12.41 4.88 10.45
N ARG A 43 11.35 5.63 10.79
CA ARG A 43 10.17 5.81 9.92
C ARG A 43 9.40 7.09 10.21
N ILE A 44 8.62 7.53 9.24
CA ILE A 44 7.50 8.46 9.47
C ILE A 44 6.45 7.70 10.28
N GLN A 45 5.95 8.30 11.36
CA GLN A 45 5.01 7.64 12.26
C GLN A 45 3.98 8.63 12.80
N THR A 46 2.88 8.75 12.09
CA THR A 46 1.64 9.33 12.59
C THR A 46 0.77 8.25 13.24
N ASP A 47 -0.49 8.55 13.53
CA ASP A 47 -1.51 7.59 13.94
C ASP A 47 -2.32 7.01 12.76
N ASN A 48 -1.96 7.35 11.52
CA ASN A 48 -2.64 6.89 10.31
C ASN A 48 -1.65 6.50 9.19
N PRO A 49 -1.62 5.21 8.77
CA PRO A 49 -0.69 4.76 7.73
C PRO A 49 -0.92 5.43 6.36
N LEU A 50 -2.13 5.91 6.06
CA LEU A 50 -2.41 6.65 4.83
C LEU A 50 -1.70 8.01 4.82
N THR A 51 -1.65 8.65 5.98
CA THR A 51 -0.95 9.93 6.18
C THR A 51 0.55 9.72 6.10
N ASP A 52 1.08 8.67 6.72
CA ASP A 52 2.51 8.32 6.64
C ASP A 52 2.97 8.18 5.19
N VAL A 53 2.22 7.43 4.38
CA VAL A 53 2.53 7.20 2.96
C VAL A 53 2.36 8.47 2.12
N ALA A 54 1.41 9.34 2.43
CA ALA A 54 1.24 10.62 1.74
C ALA A 54 2.42 11.58 2.03
N ILE A 55 2.89 11.63 3.28
CA ILE A 55 4.10 12.40 3.66
C ILE A 55 5.33 11.82 2.98
N LEU A 56 5.49 10.49 3.00
CA LEU A 56 6.59 9.80 2.33
C LEU A 56 6.62 10.15 0.84
N GLY A 57 5.46 10.19 0.16
CA GLY A 57 5.36 10.61 -1.24
C GLY A 57 5.95 12.00 -1.50
N VAL A 58 5.63 12.99 -0.66
CA VAL A 58 6.18 14.35 -0.77
C VAL A 58 7.69 14.35 -0.51
N ALA A 59 8.15 13.72 0.58
CA ALA A 59 9.57 13.65 0.91
C ALA A 59 10.38 12.94 -0.18
N LEU A 60 9.84 11.85 -0.73
CA LEU A 60 10.43 11.09 -1.83
C LEU A 60 10.60 11.95 -3.08
N ILE A 61 9.61 12.75 -3.45
CA ILE A 61 9.70 13.58 -4.65
C ILE A 61 10.63 14.77 -4.45
N ILE A 62 10.66 15.38 -3.26
CA ILE A 62 11.68 16.39 -2.94
C ILE A 62 13.09 15.79 -3.08
N PHE A 63 13.30 14.60 -2.48
CA PHE A 63 14.58 13.89 -2.57
C PHE A 63 14.95 13.58 -4.03
N ALA A 64 14.04 12.97 -4.79
CA ALA A 64 14.26 12.59 -6.19
C ALA A 64 14.59 13.80 -7.07
N ARG A 65 13.79 14.87 -7.00
CA ARG A 65 14.02 16.06 -7.81
C ARG A 65 15.35 16.71 -7.47
N ALA A 66 15.66 16.89 -6.20
CA ALA A 66 16.89 17.53 -5.77
C ALA A 66 18.16 16.75 -6.20
N THR A 67 18.19 15.44 -5.98
CA THR A 67 19.40 14.65 -6.23
C THR A 67 19.66 14.43 -7.72
N PHE A 68 18.62 14.28 -8.53
CA PHE A 68 18.77 14.07 -9.98
C PHE A 68 19.00 15.39 -10.75
N LEU A 69 18.45 16.53 -10.28
CA LEU A 69 18.78 17.85 -10.84
C LEU A 69 20.23 18.27 -10.56
N SER A 70 20.81 17.84 -9.42
CA SER A 70 22.19 18.17 -9.07
C SER A 70 23.27 17.44 -9.89
N GLU A 71 22.87 16.57 -10.84
CA GLU A 71 23.73 15.66 -11.58
C GLU A 71 24.59 14.72 -10.71
N GLY A 72 24.28 14.60 -9.40
CA GLY A 72 24.98 13.74 -8.45
C GLY A 72 25.05 12.28 -8.91
N VAL A 73 23.97 11.79 -9.51
CA VAL A 73 23.89 10.43 -10.06
C VAL A 73 24.85 10.24 -11.25
N LYS A 74 24.90 11.20 -12.18
CA LYS A 74 25.77 11.15 -13.36
C LYS A 74 27.24 11.27 -12.96
N SER A 75 27.57 12.22 -12.08
CA SER A 75 28.93 12.47 -11.59
C SER A 75 29.49 11.29 -10.77
N SER A 76 28.64 10.52 -10.10
CA SER A 76 29.03 9.30 -9.39
C SER A 76 29.28 8.09 -10.30
N GLY A 77 29.07 8.21 -11.61
CA GLY A 77 29.18 7.09 -12.56
C GLY A 77 27.91 6.24 -12.68
N GLY A 78 26.75 6.81 -12.35
CA GLY A 78 25.43 6.20 -12.50
C GLY A 78 24.75 5.85 -11.17
N ALA A 79 23.52 5.32 -11.28
CA ALA A 79 22.65 5.05 -10.12
C ALA A 79 23.26 4.09 -9.09
N ALA A 80 23.91 2.98 -9.51
CA ALA A 80 24.41 1.99 -8.55
C ALA A 80 25.57 2.51 -7.66
N PRO A 81 26.64 3.13 -8.19
CA PRO A 81 27.64 3.79 -7.35
C PRO A 81 27.05 4.90 -6.47
N TRP A 82 26.14 5.70 -7.02
CA TRP A 82 25.46 6.77 -6.29
C TRP A 82 24.65 6.24 -5.10
N THR A 83 23.83 5.20 -5.31
CA THR A 83 23.06 4.57 -4.23
C THR A 83 23.98 4.04 -3.12
N ARG A 84 25.13 3.44 -3.45
CA ARG A 84 26.10 3.01 -2.43
C ARG A 84 26.64 4.19 -1.61
N GLN A 85 27.01 5.29 -2.27
CA GLN A 85 27.46 6.50 -1.59
C GLN A 85 26.38 7.08 -0.67
N MET A 86 25.13 7.17 -1.16
CA MET A 86 24.03 7.77 -0.40
C MET A 86 23.67 6.98 0.87
N ARG A 87 23.91 5.66 0.88
CA ARG A 87 23.71 4.80 2.05
C ARG A 87 24.73 5.06 3.17
N GLU A 88 25.93 5.52 2.83
CA GLU A 88 26.91 5.93 3.80
C GLU A 88 26.50 7.29 4.39
N SER A 89 26.51 7.40 5.71
CA SER A 89 26.07 8.63 6.38
C SER A 89 27.10 9.74 6.16
N ASP A 90 26.74 10.71 5.32
CA ASP A 90 27.50 11.94 5.08
C ASP A 90 26.53 13.11 4.93
N ALA A 91 26.77 14.21 5.63
CA ALA A 91 26.00 15.43 5.51
C ALA A 91 26.07 16.03 4.09
N ASN A 92 27.19 15.82 3.37
CA ASN A 92 27.38 16.31 2.01
C ASN A 92 26.37 15.73 1.03
N ASN A 93 25.91 14.49 1.26
CA ASN A 93 24.90 13.82 0.45
C ASN A 93 23.59 14.62 0.37
N LEU A 94 23.32 15.48 1.37
CA LEU A 94 22.06 16.19 1.50
C LEU A 94 22.13 17.64 1.02
N THR A 95 23.31 18.11 0.59
CA THR A 95 23.53 19.49 0.13
C THR A 95 22.55 19.87 -0.99
N ALA A 96 22.36 18.99 -1.96
CA ALA A 96 21.44 19.21 -3.07
C ALA A 96 19.98 19.34 -2.59
N VAL A 97 19.58 18.50 -1.63
CA VAL A 97 18.22 18.47 -1.08
C VAL A 97 17.91 19.73 -0.28
N LEU A 98 18.84 20.15 0.59
CA LEU A 98 18.69 21.37 1.37
C LEU A 98 18.70 22.62 0.48
N GLY A 99 19.55 22.64 -0.57
CA GLY A 99 19.56 23.71 -1.55
C GLY A 99 18.25 23.79 -2.35
N TYR A 100 17.70 22.64 -2.75
CA TYR A 100 16.42 22.56 -3.44
C TYR A 100 15.27 23.11 -2.59
N LEU A 101 15.21 22.78 -1.31
CA LEU A 101 14.20 23.31 -0.39
C LEU A 101 14.30 24.83 -0.24
N GLU A 102 15.51 25.40 -0.23
CA GLU A 102 15.69 26.85 -0.19
C GLU A 102 15.23 27.53 -1.49
N ILE A 103 15.53 26.93 -2.65
CA ILE A 103 15.10 27.44 -3.97
C ILE A 103 13.57 27.53 -4.06
N PHE A 104 12.86 26.51 -3.56
CA PHE A 104 11.40 26.43 -3.65
C PHE A 104 10.68 26.86 -2.37
N LYS A 105 11.38 27.49 -1.43
CA LYS A 105 10.86 27.82 -0.10
C LYS A 105 9.56 28.63 -0.12
N ASP A 106 9.40 29.50 -1.11
CA ASP A 106 8.19 30.29 -1.35
C ASP A 106 6.96 29.47 -1.77
N ARG A 107 7.15 28.21 -2.18
CA ARG A 107 6.09 27.27 -2.58
C ARG A 107 5.59 26.38 -1.44
N PHE A 108 6.23 26.44 -0.27
CA PHE A 108 5.95 25.58 0.89
C PHE A 108 5.24 26.30 2.04
N TRP A 109 4.74 27.51 1.83
CA TRP A 109 3.82 28.16 2.76
C TRP A 109 2.49 27.42 2.79
N LEU A 110 2.05 26.94 3.96
CA LEU A 110 0.79 26.20 4.06
C LEU A 110 -0.42 27.08 3.73
N VAL A 111 -0.41 28.33 4.19
CA VAL A 111 -1.51 29.28 3.97
C VAL A 111 -0.97 30.66 3.61
N GLY A 112 -1.81 31.49 3.00
CA GLY A 112 -1.46 32.82 2.51
C GLY A 112 -0.73 32.81 1.15
N GLY A 113 -0.44 34.02 0.66
CA GLY A 113 0.13 34.24 -0.67
C GLY A 113 -0.82 33.85 -1.83
N ASP A 114 -0.26 33.81 -3.03
CA ASP A 114 -0.93 33.36 -4.26
C ASP A 114 -0.64 31.89 -4.59
N ARG A 115 0.28 31.25 -3.85
CA ARG A 115 0.74 29.87 -4.05
C ARG A 115 0.81 29.06 -2.73
N PRO A 116 -0.30 28.95 -1.98
CA PRO A 116 -0.33 28.07 -0.80
C PRO A 116 -0.06 26.63 -1.23
N PHE A 117 0.76 25.94 -0.44
CA PHE A 117 1.24 24.60 -0.74
C PHE A 117 0.08 23.64 -1.01
N MET A 118 0.08 23.02 -2.20
CA MET A 118 -0.91 22.04 -2.69
C MET A 118 -2.39 22.48 -2.56
N GLN A 119 -2.62 23.79 -2.69
CA GLN A 119 -3.94 24.43 -2.56
C GLN A 119 -4.18 25.45 -3.68
N VAL A 120 -5.43 25.90 -3.80
CA VAL A 120 -5.83 26.97 -4.72
C VAL A 120 -6.19 28.20 -3.89
N HIS A 121 -5.39 29.26 -4.01
CA HIS A 121 -5.47 30.44 -3.14
C HIS A 121 -6.82 31.18 -3.21
N ASP A 122 -7.47 31.20 -4.38
CA ASP A 122 -8.72 31.91 -4.62
C ASP A 122 -9.95 30.99 -4.68
N LEU A 123 -9.81 29.72 -4.27
CA LEU A 123 -10.91 28.75 -4.34
C LEU A 123 -12.10 29.22 -3.50
N HIS A 124 -13.28 29.23 -4.12
CA HIS A 124 -14.54 29.59 -3.46
C HIS A 124 -15.73 28.93 -4.15
N THR A 125 -16.83 28.78 -3.41
CA THR A 125 -18.15 28.43 -3.97
C THR A 125 -18.90 29.71 -4.36
N ALA A 126 -19.94 29.60 -5.18
CA ALA A 126 -20.75 30.76 -5.57
C ALA A 126 -21.40 31.49 -4.37
N LYS A 127 -21.55 30.83 -3.22
CA LYS A 127 -22.10 31.40 -1.99
C LYS A 127 -21.02 31.82 -0.97
N GLY A 128 -19.75 31.46 -1.21
CA GLY A 128 -18.68 31.63 -0.24
C GLY A 128 -18.70 30.63 0.93
N ASP A 129 -19.57 29.62 0.88
CA ASP A 129 -19.70 28.62 1.95
C ASP A 129 -18.45 27.75 2.07
N THR A 130 -17.99 27.52 3.30
CA THR A 130 -16.93 26.56 3.67
C THR A 130 -17.49 25.39 4.47
N LYS A 131 -16.66 24.37 4.75
CA LYS A 131 -17.03 23.19 5.54
C LYS A 131 -16.15 23.07 6.79
N PRO A 132 -16.63 22.44 7.88
CA PRO A 132 -15.80 22.20 9.06
C PRO A 132 -14.53 21.41 8.74
N VAL A 133 -13.51 21.56 9.57
CA VAL A 133 -12.22 20.85 9.43
C VAL A 133 -12.36 19.33 9.47
N SER A 134 -13.46 18.81 10.04
CA SER A 134 -13.79 17.39 10.00
C SER A 134 -13.79 16.82 8.58
N ARG A 135 -14.08 17.65 7.56
CA ARG A 135 -14.05 17.22 6.16
C ARG A 135 -12.64 16.82 5.68
N LEU A 136 -11.59 17.22 6.39
CA LEU A 136 -10.21 16.81 6.15
C LEU A 136 -9.90 15.39 6.63
N LEU A 137 -10.73 14.84 7.51
CA LEU A 137 -10.53 13.56 8.15
C LEU A 137 -11.28 12.49 7.34
N LEU A 138 -10.55 11.54 6.76
CA LEU A 138 -11.15 10.51 5.90
C LEU A 138 -12.13 9.57 6.62
N ASP A 139 -12.02 9.49 7.95
CA ASP A 139 -12.83 8.63 8.83
C ASP A 139 -14.01 9.38 9.49
N SER A 140 -14.24 10.66 9.18
CA SER A 140 -15.26 11.48 9.87
C SER A 140 -16.70 11.03 9.67
N GLU A 141 -16.95 10.13 8.71
CA GLU A 141 -18.27 9.61 8.35
C GLU A 141 -18.52 8.18 8.89
N SER A 142 -17.58 7.60 9.67
CA SER A 142 -17.78 6.29 10.30
C SER A 142 -18.47 6.40 11.67
N GLU A 143 -19.28 5.40 12.03
CA GLU A 143 -19.98 5.36 13.33
C GLU A 143 -19.00 5.36 14.54
N TYR A 144 -17.75 4.92 14.32
CA TYR A 144 -16.68 4.85 15.32
C TYR A 144 -15.97 6.19 15.60
N PHE A 145 -16.15 7.19 14.73
CA PHE A 145 -15.49 8.49 14.85
C PHE A 145 -16.00 9.32 16.04
N SER A 146 -17.18 8.98 16.57
CA SER A 146 -17.92 9.77 17.57
C SER A 146 -17.21 9.98 18.92
N VAL A 147 -16.18 9.19 19.27
CA VAL A 147 -15.53 9.24 20.60
C VAL A 147 -14.30 10.17 20.66
N ARG A 148 -13.61 10.43 19.54
CA ARG A 148 -12.44 11.35 19.48
C ARG A 148 -12.83 12.81 19.16
N ALA A 149 -14.10 13.07 18.83
CA ALA A 149 -14.46 14.19 17.96
C ALA A 149 -14.74 15.53 18.66
N GLU A 150 -15.06 15.60 19.95
CA GLU A 150 -15.60 16.86 20.53
C GLU A 150 -14.66 18.09 20.49
N LYS A 151 -13.33 17.94 20.38
CA LYS A 151 -12.40 19.08 20.23
C LYS A 151 -11.72 19.21 18.86
N THR A 152 -11.48 18.09 18.17
CA THR A 152 -10.82 18.06 16.85
C THR A 152 -11.75 18.51 15.71
N LEU A 153 -13.06 18.60 15.97
CA LEU A 153 -14.06 19.05 14.99
C LEU A 153 -14.08 20.57 14.77
N ASP A 154 -13.60 21.38 15.72
CA ASP A 154 -13.73 22.84 15.66
C ASP A 154 -12.57 23.53 14.93
N SER A 155 -11.33 23.08 15.15
CA SER A 155 -10.14 23.62 14.46
C SER A 155 -8.93 22.69 14.55
N LEU A 156 -7.99 22.84 13.61
CA LEU A 156 -6.73 22.10 13.53
C LEU A 156 -5.54 23.04 13.67
N SER A 157 -4.44 22.57 14.25
CA SER A 157 -3.15 23.23 14.09
C SER A 157 -2.73 23.22 12.62
N PHE A 158 -1.83 24.11 12.23
CA PHE A 158 -1.27 24.10 10.87
C PHE A 158 -0.53 22.79 10.55
N ALA A 159 0.19 22.21 11.52
CA ALA A 159 0.86 20.92 11.37
C ALA A 159 -0.12 19.77 11.10
N GLU A 160 -1.25 19.69 11.82
CA GLU A 160 -2.30 18.70 11.55
C GLU A 160 -2.97 18.92 10.19
N ALA A 161 -3.28 20.18 9.87
CA ALA A 161 -3.92 20.52 8.60
C ALA A 161 -3.03 20.19 7.39
N ALA A 162 -1.71 20.40 7.49
CA ALA A 162 -0.75 20.01 6.45
C ALA A 162 -0.77 18.50 6.20
N ARG A 163 -0.77 17.69 7.26
CA ARG A 163 -0.85 16.22 7.16
C ARG A 163 -2.14 15.74 6.52
N TYR A 164 -3.27 16.30 6.94
CA TYR A 164 -4.57 15.91 6.36
C TYR A 164 -4.77 16.43 4.94
N LEU A 165 -4.21 17.60 4.59
CA LEU A 165 -4.17 18.11 3.22
C LEU A 165 -3.52 17.08 2.28
N LEU A 166 -2.33 16.59 2.64
CA LEU A 166 -1.63 15.56 1.87
C LEU A 166 -2.44 14.27 1.77
N THR A 167 -3.02 13.86 2.90
CA THR A 167 -3.83 12.63 2.99
C THR A 167 -5.04 12.71 2.06
N ILE A 168 -5.75 13.84 1.99
CA ILE A 168 -6.89 14.03 1.09
C ILE A 168 -6.47 14.08 -0.38
N GLN A 169 -5.37 14.77 -0.70
CA GLN A 169 -4.87 14.80 -2.07
C GLN A 169 -4.58 13.38 -2.57
N ALA A 170 -4.04 12.51 -1.71
CA ALA A 170 -3.71 11.14 -2.06
C ALA A 170 -4.92 10.17 -2.07
N TRP A 171 -5.80 10.24 -1.06
CA TRP A 171 -6.73 9.13 -0.72
C TRP A 171 -8.22 9.50 -0.62
N ASP A 172 -8.64 10.73 -0.90
CA ASP A 172 -10.05 11.12 -0.67
C ASP A 172 -11.04 10.33 -1.55
N TYR A 173 -12.21 10.04 -0.97
CA TYR A 173 -13.26 9.20 -1.57
C TYR A 173 -13.97 9.88 -2.75
N SER A 174 -14.70 9.11 -3.56
CA SER A 174 -15.40 9.53 -4.78
C SER A 174 -16.85 9.99 -4.52
N GLY A 175 -17.04 10.98 -3.65
CA GLY A 175 -18.36 11.55 -3.34
C GLY A 175 -18.64 12.88 -4.06
N ILE A 176 -19.85 13.42 -3.88
CA ILE A 176 -20.19 14.77 -4.32
C ILE A 176 -19.33 15.78 -3.55
N LYS A 177 -18.63 16.64 -4.28
CA LYS A 177 -17.78 17.72 -3.74
C LYS A 177 -18.44 19.08 -3.92
N SER A 178 -17.92 20.09 -3.22
CA SER A 178 -18.36 21.47 -3.38
C SER A 178 -18.07 21.95 -4.80
N GLY A 179 -19.01 22.68 -5.42
CA GLY A 179 -18.81 23.27 -6.74
C GLY A 179 -17.98 24.55 -6.67
N ALA A 180 -16.72 24.48 -7.07
CA ALA A 180 -15.82 25.62 -7.15
C ALA A 180 -16.15 26.52 -8.34
N VAL A 181 -16.18 27.83 -8.12
CA VAL A 181 -16.32 28.82 -9.20
C VAL A 181 -15.08 28.73 -10.10
N GLY A 182 -15.31 28.63 -11.42
CA GLY A 182 -14.25 28.47 -12.42
C GLY A 182 -14.04 27.03 -12.88
N ASP A 183 -14.57 26.01 -12.18
CA ASP A 183 -14.54 24.63 -12.66
C ASP A 183 -15.65 24.41 -13.71
N PRO A 184 -15.31 24.10 -14.99
CA PRO A 184 -16.28 23.91 -16.07
C PRO A 184 -17.19 22.69 -15.88
N ARG A 185 -16.88 21.79 -14.92
CA ARG A 185 -17.62 20.56 -14.65
C ARG A 185 -18.75 20.77 -13.64
N VAL A 186 -18.79 21.92 -12.96
CA VAL A 186 -19.76 22.19 -11.90
C VAL A 186 -21.18 22.32 -12.46
N LYS A 187 -22.13 21.62 -11.82
CA LYS A 187 -23.55 21.69 -12.16
C LYS A 187 -24.35 21.87 -10.87
N GLY A 188 -25.19 22.90 -10.82
CA GLY A 188 -26.03 23.20 -9.64
C GLY A 188 -25.22 23.45 -8.36
N GLY A 189 -24.03 24.06 -8.47
CA GLY A 189 -23.14 24.33 -7.32
C GLY A 189 -22.46 23.09 -6.73
N LYS A 190 -22.44 21.96 -7.46
CA LYS A 190 -21.85 20.69 -7.04
C LYS A 190 -20.83 20.19 -8.05
N GLY A 191 -19.74 19.62 -7.54
CA GLY A 191 -18.82 18.77 -8.29
C GLY A 191 -19.26 17.32 -8.15
N TYR A 192 -19.64 16.67 -9.26
CA TYR A 192 -20.06 15.28 -9.25
C TYR A 192 -18.86 14.33 -9.17
N PRO A 193 -19.03 13.08 -8.69
CA PRO A 193 -17.94 12.12 -8.51
C PRO A 193 -17.03 11.96 -9.73
N LEU A 194 -15.71 11.99 -9.51
CA LEU A 194 -14.67 11.81 -10.54
C LEU A 194 -13.73 10.63 -10.26
N GLY A 195 -13.99 9.86 -9.20
CA GLY A 195 -13.07 8.85 -8.69
C GLY A 195 -12.40 9.28 -7.39
N VAL A 196 -11.74 8.30 -6.76
CA VAL A 196 -10.95 8.49 -5.55
C VAL A 196 -9.63 9.19 -5.87
N GLY A 197 -8.90 9.63 -4.84
CA GLY A 197 -7.51 10.07 -5.00
C GLY A 197 -6.63 8.96 -5.60
N TRP A 198 -5.55 9.32 -6.30
CA TRP A 198 -4.74 8.33 -7.03
C TRP A 198 -4.30 7.17 -6.13
N TYR A 199 -3.78 7.46 -4.94
CA TYR A 199 -3.26 6.43 -4.03
C TYR A 199 -4.38 5.47 -3.62
N GLY A 200 -5.61 5.96 -3.48
CA GLY A 200 -6.79 5.15 -3.20
C GLY A 200 -7.11 4.07 -4.25
N THR A 201 -6.60 4.20 -5.48
CA THR A 201 -6.75 3.16 -6.50
C THR A 201 -5.67 2.08 -6.45
N THR A 202 -4.67 2.27 -5.60
CA THR A 202 -3.43 1.50 -5.58
C THR A 202 -3.28 0.70 -4.30
N GLY A 203 -2.52 -0.39 -4.37
CA GLY A 203 -1.97 -1.09 -3.22
C GLY A 203 -0.51 -0.70 -3.09
N LYS A 204 -0.22 0.26 -2.21
CA LYS A 204 1.14 0.78 -2.02
C LYS A 204 2.03 -0.28 -1.38
N VAL A 205 3.22 -0.43 -1.92
CA VAL A 205 4.28 -1.30 -1.41
C VAL A 205 5.46 -0.42 -1.03
N ILE A 206 5.71 -0.28 0.27
CA ILE A 206 6.79 0.53 0.81
C ILE A 206 7.86 -0.40 1.37
N VAL A 207 9.10 -0.25 0.92
CA VAL A 207 10.23 -1.02 1.43
C VAL A 207 11.00 -0.15 2.40
N HIS A 208 10.92 -0.48 3.68
CA HIS A 208 11.64 0.19 4.77
C HIS A 208 13.02 -0.45 4.93
N GLY A 209 14.05 0.38 4.81
CA GLY A 209 15.44 -0.03 5.08
C GLY A 209 15.84 0.17 6.53
N ALA A 210 17.15 0.18 6.79
CA ALA A 210 17.68 0.41 8.14
C ALA A 210 17.43 1.84 8.65
N ASN A 211 17.01 2.76 7.77
CA ASN A 211 16.64 4.14 8.07
C ASN A 211 15.90 4.79 6.89
N MET A 212 15.42 6.00 7.11
CA MET A 212 14.69 6.77 6.11
C MET A 212 15.51 7.02 4.83
N MET A 213 16.84 7.17 4.88
CA MET A 213 17.63 7.32 3.65
C MET A 213 17.51 6.08 2.79
N GLU A 214 17.67 4.89 3.38
CA GLU A 214 17.48 3.64 2.66
C GLU A 214 16.04 3.48 2.16
N THR A 215 15.03 3.82 2.97
CA THR A 215 13.63 3.81 2.55
C THR A 215 13.37 4.71 1.34
N LEU A 216 13.95 5.91 1.30
CA LEU A 216 13.88 6.82 0.15
C LEU A 216 14.55 6.20 -1.07
N LEU A 217 15.77 5.67 -0.93
CA LEU A 217 16.52 5.03 -2.03
C LEU A 217 15.79 3.81 -2.60
N TYR A 218 15.14 3.00 -1.76
CA TYR A 218 14.34 1.85 -2.19
C TYR A 218 13.05 2.26 -2.91
N SER A 219 12.58 3.49 -2.70
CA SER A 219 11.31 3.98 -3.25
C SER A 219 11.47 4.72 -4.59
N LEU A 220 12.70 4.93 -5.07
CA LEU A 220 12.96 5.62 -6.34
C LEU A 220 12.80 4.70 -7.56
N ASP A 221 12.20 5.23 -8.63
CA ASP A 221 12.31 4.62 -9.95
C ASP A 221 13.50 5.20 -10.71
N TYR A 222 14.64 4.53 -10.63
CA TYR A 222 15.88 4.97 -11.28
C TYR A 222 15.78 5.08 -12.80
N GLU A 223 14.92 4.28 -13.46
CA GLU A 223 14.80 4.32 -14.92
C GLU A 223 14.05 5.58 -15.35
N GLN A 224 12.91 5.89 -14.72
CA GLN A 224 12.17 7.12 -14.99
C GLN A 224 12.99 8.38 -14.69
N LEU A 225 13.80 8.35 -13.63
CA LEU A 225 14.58 9.52 -13.19
C LEU A 225 15.88 9.74 -13.97
N THR A 226 16.38 8.73 -14.68
CA THR A 226 17.60 8.87 -15.52
C THR A 226 17.32 9.10 -17.00
N ASP A 227 16.05 9.01 -17.42
CA ASP A 227 15.61 9.45 -18.73
C ASP A 227 15.41 10.97 -18.75
N ASP A 228 16.41 11.71 -19.27
CA ASP A 228 16.45 13.17 -19.23
C ASP A 228 15.20 13.84 -19.86
N ASP A 229 14.67 13.28 -20.95
CA ASP A 229 13.50 13.84 -21.65
C ASP A 229 12.23 13.69 -20.82
N SER A 230 12.00 12.49 -20.27
CA SER A 230 10.87 12.20 -19.38
C SER A 230 10.98 12.98 -18.06
N PHE A 231 12.17 13.02 -17.46
CA PHE A 231 12.41 13.69 -16.19
C PHE A 231 12.24 15.21 -16.27
N ALA A 232 12.55 15.83 -17.41
CA ALA A 232 12.31 17.26 -17.62
C ALA A 232 10.81 17.62 -17.62
N LEU A 233 9.94 16.69 -18.04
CA LEU A 233 8.49 16.86 -18.07
C LEU A 233 7.80 16.45 -16.76
N ASP A 234 8.42 15.54 -16.00
CA ASP A 234 7.92 15.02 -14.73
C ASP A 234 8.11 16.01 -13.57
N LEU A 235 7.23 17.01 -13.51
CA LEU A 235 7.28 18.08 -12.50
C LEU A 235 6.31 17.82 -11.35
N PRO A 236 6.75 17.89 -10.07
CA PRO A 236 5.82 17.98 -8.97
C PRO A 236 5.04 19.30 -9.00
N VAL A 237 3.90 19.32 -8.32
CA VAL A 237 3.00 20.49 -8.29
C VAL A 237 3.69 21.82 -7.93
N TRP A 238 4.64 21.81 -6.98
CA TRP A 238 5.32 23.03 -6.54
C TRP A 238 6.41 23.53 -7.51
N GLU A 239 6.86 22.71 -8.46
CA GLU A 239 7.80 23.15 -9.51
C GLU A 239 7.10 23.78 -10.71
N ARG A 240 5.79 23.56 -10.87
CA ARG A 240 5.05 24.08 -12.03
C ARG A 240 5.08 25.60 -12.05
N ALA A 241 5.20 26.17 -13.25
CA ALA A 241 5.29 27.62 -13.44
C ALA A 241 4.00 28.33 -13.00
N GLU A 242 2.85 27.80 -13.41
CA GLU A 242 1.52 28.34 -13.09
C GLU A 242 0.92 27.65 -11.86
N PRO A 243 0.26 28.40 -10.94
CA PRO A 243 -0.48 27.81 -9.85
C PRO A 243 -1.74 27.10 -10.35
N ASP A 244 -2.20 26.11 -9.60
CA ASP A 244 -3.48 25.49 -9.89
C ASP A 244 -4.63 26.46 -9.64
N THR A 245 -5.66 26.34 -10.47
CA THR A 245 -6.93 27.05 -10.31
C THR A 245 -8.05 26.06 -9.97
N ALA A 246 -9.28 26.56 -9.82
CA ALA A 246 -10.45 25.70 -9.67
C ALA A 246 -10.66 24.72 -10.84
N ALA A 247 -10.22 25.08 -12.05
CA ALA A 247 -10.35 24.22 -13.22
C ALA A 247 -9.32 23.08 -13.22
N PRO A 248 -9.65 21.91 -13.82
CA PRO A 248 -8.64 20.88 -14.07
C PRO A 248 -7.60 21.38 -15.06
N ARG A 249 -6.35 20.93 -14.93
CA ARG A 249 -5.22 21.34 -15.80
C ARG A 249 -5.45 20.99 -17.27
N ALA A 250 -6.23 19.95 -17.54
CA ALA A 250 -6.62 19.55 -18.90
C ALA A 250 -7.60 20.54 -19.57
N TYR A 251 -8.17 21.50 -18.83
CA TYR A 251 -9.04 22.52 -19.40
C TYR A 251 -8.22 23.70 -19.92
N THR A 252 -8.22 23.88 -21.24
CA THR A 252 -7.47 24.95 -21.94
C THR A 252 -8.32 26.17 -22.28
N GLY A 253 -9.49 26.32 -21.66
CA GLY A 253 -10.44 27.40 -21.92
C GLY A 253 -11.59 27.03 -22.86
N GLY A 254 -12.45 28.01 -23.19
CA GLY A 254 -13.63 27.83 -24.04
C GLY A 254 -14.93 27.53 -23.28
N PRO A 255 -16.07 27.32 -23.96
CA PRO A 255 -17.37 27.17 -23.29
C PRO A 255 -17.43 25.92 -22.40
N ALA A 256 -17.76 26.09 -21.11
CA ALA A 256 -17.85 24.97 -20.15
C ALA A 256 -18.77 23.82 -20.63
N ALA A 257 -19.87 24.15 -21.33
CA ALA A 257 -20.81 23.17 -21.87
C ALA A 257 -20.19 22.23 -22.93
N GLN A 258 -19.06 22.60 -23.53
CA GLN A 258 -18.35 21.80 -24.53
C GLN A 258 -17.16 21.03 -23.95
N TYR A 259 -16.76 21.33 -22.71
CA TYR A 259 -15.64 20.66 -22.08
C TYR A 259 -15.97 19.20 -21.77
N LYS A 260 -15.07 18.31 -22.20
CA LYS A 260 -15.11 16.88 -21.88
C LYS A 260 -13.87 16.57 -21.05
N ASP A 261 -14.08 16.25 -19.78
CA ASP A 261 -13.00 15.92 -18.84
C ASP A 261 -12.39 14.55 -19.17
N GLN A 262 -11.36 14.58 -20.02
CA GLN A 262 -10.60 13.41 -20.41
C GLN A 262 -9.40 13.23 -19.47
N PRO A 263 -9.19 12.01 -18.95
CA PRO A 263 -8.01 11.72 -18.15
C PRO A 263 -6.73 11.86 -18.98
N VAL A 264 -5.68 12.37 -18.36
CA VAL A 264 -4.34 12.51 -18.96
C VAL A 264 -3.37 11.65 -18.16
N PRO A 265 -2.47 10.88 -18.81
CA PRO A 265 -1.42 10.17 -18.10
C PRO A 265 -0.48 11.16 -17.42
N ALA A 266 -0.03 10.84 -16.22
CA ALA A 266 1.06 11.58 -15.58
C ALA A 266 2.35 11.41 -16.39
N SER A 267 3.21 12.42 -16.36
CA SER A 267 4.51 12.41 -17.03
C SER A 267 5.51 11.46 -16.38
N GLY A 268 5.39 11.21 -15.08
CA GLY A 268 6.27 10.29 -14.36
C GLY A 268 5.93 10.19 -12.88
N MET A 269 6.89 9.68 -12.10
CA MET A 269 6.73 9.44 -10.66
C MET A 269 6.54 10.73 -9.85
N CYS A 270 7.18 11.83 -10.23
CA CYS A 270 7.12 13.10 -9.50
C CYS A 270 5.73 13.73 -9.58
N GLU A 271 5.13 13.73 -10.78
CA GLU A 271 3.79 14.25 -11.00
C GLU A 271 2.72 13.34 -10.37
N ILE A 272 2.81 12.01 -10.54
CA ILE A 272 1.77 11.11 -10.04
C ILE A 272 1.76 11.00 -8.51
N LEU A 273 2.93 11.04 -7.86
CA LEU A 273 3.02 10.97 -6.40
C LEU A 273 2.62 12.29 -5.72
N THR A 274 2.58 13.40 -6.47
CA THR A 274 2.12 14.73 -6.01
C THR A 274 0.84 15.20 -6.72
N TRP A 275 0.11 14.24 -7.31
CA TRP A 275 -1.07 14.51 -8.13
C TRP A 275 -2.13 15.29 -7.36
N GLN A 276 -2.72 16.30 -8.00
CA GLN A 276 -3.74 17.15 -7.38
C GLN A 276 -5.13 16.58 -7.62
N SER A 277 -5.46 15.45 -6.99
CA SER A 277 -6.79 14.81 -7.12
C SER A 277 -7.94 15.69 -6.62
N ARG A 278 -7.65 16.68 -5.76
CA ARG A 278 -8.61 17.66 -5.25
C ARG A 278 -8.08 19.08 -5.44
N ARG A 279 -9.00 20.04 -5.48
CA ARG A 279 -8.69 21.46 -5.23
C ARG A 279 -9.12 21.79 -3.83
N ILE A 280 -8.19 22.27 -3.03
CA ILE A 280 -8.40 22.48 -1.60
C ILE A 280 -8.01 23.91 -1.26
N ARG A 281 -8.74 24.50 -0.31
CA ARG A 281 -8.35 25.73 0.36
C ARG A 281 -8.66 25.62 1.84
N LEU A 282 -7.64 25.81 2.66
CA LEU A 282 -7.76 25.93 4.11
C LEU A 282 -8.12 27.37 4.47
N HIS A 283 -8.98 27.53 5.46
CA HIS A 283 -9.36 28.81 6.04
C HIS A 283 -8.96 28.83 7.52
N HIS A 284 -8.40 29.93 7.97
CA HIS A 284 -7.83 30.04 9.31
C HIS A 284 -8.21 31.36 10.01
N ASP A 285 -8.04 31.41 11.33
CA ASP A 285 -8.22 32.61 12.16
C ASP A 285 -6.90 33.37 12.41
N GLY A 286 -5.79 32.88 11.85
CA GLY A 286 -4.45 33.44 12.01
C GLY A 286 -3.53 32.57 12.88
N GLU A 287 -4.11 31.66 13.66
CA GLU A 287 -3.39 30.71 14.51
C GLU A 287 -3.71 29.25 14.16
N ARG A 288 -4.97 28.98 13.76
CA ARG A 288 -5.48 27.62 13.52
C ARG A 288 -6.36 27.59 12.28
N VAL A 289 -6.42 26.42 11.63
CA VAL A 289 -7.35 26.16 10.54
C VAL A 289 -8.73 25.87 11.12
N THR A 290 -9.75 26.60 10.70
CA THR A 290 -11.11 26.56 11.25
C THR A 290 -12.13 26.00 10.26
N SER A 291 -11.84 26.06 8.96
CA SER A 291 -12.69 25.46 7.94
C SER A 291 -11.91 25.15 6.66
N VAL A 292 -12.54 24.42 5.75
CA VAL A 292 -11.95 23.97 4.49
C VAL A 292 -12.97 24.03 3.36
N LEU A 293 -12.48 24.26 2.14
CA LEU A 293 -13.19 23.96 0.91
C LEU A 293 -12.48 22.84 0.16
N VAL A 294 -13.20 21.74 -0.14
CA VAL A 294 -12.70 20.62 -0.95
C VAL A 294 -13.57 20.48 -2.21
N ALA A 295 -12.93 20.61 -3.37
CA ALA A 295 -13.51 20.47 -4.69
C ALA A 295 -12.76 19.43 -5.54
N ASN A 296 -13.32 19.08 -6.69
CA ASN A 296 -12.71 18.14 -7.62
C ASN A 296 -11.43 18.71 -8.25
N GLY A 297 -10.36 17.91 -8.27
CA GLY A 297 -9.10 18.26 -8.92
C GLY A 297 -8.96 17.65 -10.31
N ASP A 298 -7.75 17.18 -10.61
CA ASP A 298 -7.39 16.59 -11.89
C ASP A 298 -7.75 15.11 -11.96
N LYS A 299 -8.29 14.70 -13.12
CA LYS A 299 -8.64 13.33 -13.40
C LYS A 299 -7.43 12.56 -13.93
N TRP A 300 -7.04 11.48 -13.24
CA TRP A 300 -5.93 10.62 -13.63
C TRP A 300 -6.33 9.59 -14.70
N PHE A 301 -5.34 9.08 -15.43
CA PHE A 301 -5.46 7.94 -16.34
C PHE A 301 -5.00 6.64 -15.63
N ASP A 302 -5.78 5.55 -15.78
CA ASP A 302 -5.77 4.42 -14.85
C ASP A 302 -5.25 3.09 -15.38
N ARG A 303 -4.65 3.10 -16.56
CA ARG A 303 -4.23 1.87 -17.21
C ARG A 303 -2.90 2.06 -17.89
N ASN A 304 -2.07 1.03 -17.83
CA ASN A 304 -0.80 0.97 -18.55
C ASN A 304 0.13 2.19 -18.34
N THR A 305 -0.01 2.93 -17.22
CA THR A 305 0.81 4.13 -16.95
C THR A 305 2.17 3.78 -16.37
N TYR A 306 2.21 2.85 -15.41
CA TYR A 306 3.42 2.40 -14.72
C TYR A 306 4.28 3.52 -14.07
N THR A 307 3.74 4.74 -13.96
CA THR A 307 4.47 5.91 -13.44
C THR A 307 4.64 5.87 -11.93
N ASP A 308 3.79 5.16 -11.20
CA ASP A 308 3.86 5.03 -9.75
C ASP A 308 4.78 3.87 -9.35
N PRO A 309 5.98 4.15 -8.81
CA PRO A 309 6.96 3.11 -8.45
C PRO A 309 6.47 2.13 -7.39
N LEU A 310 5.52 2.56 -6.57
CA LEU A 310 5.11 1.89 -5.34
C LEU A 310 3.89 0.99 -5.56
N THR A 311 3.46 0.81 -6.82
CA THR A 311 2.18 0.18 -7.16
C THR A 311 2.36 -0.97 -8.14
N GLY A 312 1.88 -2.16 -7.75
CA GLY A 312 1.75 -3.30 -8.65
C GLY A 312 0.58 -3.15 -9.62
N TYR A 313 0.58 -3.91 -10.71
CA TYR A 313 -0.43 -3.86 -11.75
C TYR A 313 -1.02 -5.23 -12.04
N ARG A 314 -2.34 -5.33 -12.08
CA ARG A 314 -3.06 -6.57 -12.41
C ARG A 314 -3.50 -6.58 -13.87
N TYR A 315 -3.37 -7.74 -14.52
CA TYR A 315 -3.91 -7.90 -15.86
C TYR A 315 -5.45 -7.88 -15.82
N SER A 316 -6.08 -7.11 -16.71
CA SER A 316 -7.52 -6.95 -16.78
C SER A 316 -8.07 -7.57 -18.05
N LYS A 317 -8.49 -8.83 -17.97
CA LYS A 317 -9.12 -9.53 -19.09
C LYS A 317 -10.36 -8.80 -19.63
N ASN A 318 -11.15 -8.20 -18.74
CA ASN A 318 -12.40 -7.52 -19.12
C ASN A 318 -12.18 -6.21 -19.88
N GLN A 319 -11.05 -5.54 -19.65
CA GLN A 319 -10.71 -4.29 -20.33
C GLN A 319 -9.75 -4.50 -21.50
N SER A 320 -9.15 -5.70 -21.61
CA SER A 320 -8.28 -6.07 -22.71
C SER A 320 -9.08 -6.47 -23.94
N SER A 321 -8.52 -6.20 -25.11
CA SER A 321 -9.00 -6.65 -26.41
C SER A 321 -7.99 -7.59 -27.08
N LYS A 322 -8.24 -7.99 -28.33
CA LYS A 322 -7.27 -8.79 -29.10
C LYS A 322 -6.02 -7.98 -29.46
N THR A 323 -6.14 -6.66 -29.60
CA THR A 323 -5.07 -5.78 -30.09
C THR A 323 -4.45 -4.93 -28.98
N GLU A 324 -5.11 -4.82 -27.83
CA GLU A 324 -4.65 -3.99 -26.72
C GLU A 324 -4.81 -4.75 -25.40
N GLN A 325 -3.69 -5.00 -24.74
CA GLN A 325 -3.68 -5.62 -23.41
C GLN A 325 -3.70 -4.52 -22.34
N VAL A 326 -4.55 -4.68 -21.34
CA VAL A 326 -4.80 -3.66 -20.32
C VAL A 326 -4.41 -4.18 -18.94
N TRP A 327 -3.52 -3.43 -18.28
CA TRP A 327 -3.20 -3.58 -16.88
C TRP A 327 -3.71 -2.38 -16.09
N MET A 328 -4.31 -2.69 -14.94
CA MET A 328 -4.84 -1.70 -14.00
C MET A 328 -3.97 -1.72 -12.73
N PRO A 329 -3.86 -0.59 -12.00
CA PRO A 329 -3.34 -0.60 -10.65
C PRO A 329 -3.98 -1.70 -9.80
N GLN A 330 -3.16 -2.40 -9.03
CA GLN A 330 -3.59 -3.46 -8.14
C GLN A 330 -3.74 -2.90 -6.73
N ALA A 331 -4.98 -2.71 -6.29
CA ALA A 331 -5.30 -2.43 -4.90
C ALA A 331 -5.03 -3.67 -4.01
N HIS A 332 -4.71 -3.43 -2.74
CA HIS A 332 -4.70 -4.47 -1.72
C HIS A 332 -6.14 -4.88 -1.36
N SER A 333 -6.30 -6.09 -0.82
CA SER A 333 -7.58 -6.62 -0.36
C SER A 333 -7.50 -6.84 1.14
N ALA A 334 -8.50 -6.40 1.91
CA ALA A 334 -8.52 -6.56 3.36
C ALA A 334 -8.49 -8.04 3.77
N GLU A 335 -9.14 -8.91 2.97
CA GLU A 335 -9.10 -10.35 3.17
C GLU A 335 -7.70 -10.92 2.89
N ARG A 336 -7.10 -11.51 3.92
CA ARG A 336 -5.84 -12.26 3.85
C ARG A 336 -4.70 -11.41 3.28
N THR A 337 -4.65 -10.14 3.71
CA THR A 337 -3.70 -9.12 3.23
C THR A 337 -2.26 -9.66 3.23
N LEU A 338 -1.80 -10.22 4.36
CA LEU A 338 -0.47 -10.80 4.49
C LEU A 338 -0.16 -11.84 3.41
N TRP A 339 -1.03 -12.84 3.28
CA TRP A 339 -0.82 -14.00 2.42
C TRP A 339 -0.85 -13.61 0.93
N ARG A 340 -1.86 -12.84 0.53
CA ARG A 340 -1.99 -12.36 -0.86
C ARG A 340 -0.90 -11.35 -1.19
N GLY A 341 -0.52 -10.53 -0.22
CA GLY A 341 0.56 -9.55 -0.32
C GLY A 341 1.91 -10.21 -0.56
N ALA A 342 2.26 -11.23 0.24
CA ALA A 342 3.50 -11.99 0.09
C ALA A 342 3.55 -12.72 -1.26
N ASP A 343 2.45 -13.37 -1.69
CA ASP A 343 2.40 -14.02 -3.01
C ASP A 343 2.58 -13.01 -4.17
N ALA A 344 1.91 -11.85 -4.08
CA ALA A 344 2.04 -10.79 -5.09
C ALA A 344 3.44 -10.19 -5.12
N LEU A 345 4.07 -9.99 -3.97
CA LEU A 345 5.45 -9.49 -3.82
C LEU A 345 6.46 -10.42 -4.49
N LEU A 346 6.32 -11.73 -4.27
CA LEU A 346 7.23 -12.76 -4.78
C LEU A 346 6.87 -13.24 -6.19
N THR A 347 5.84 -12.66 -6.81
CA THR A 347 5.45 -12.99 -8.18
C THR A 347 6.54 -12.53 -9.15
N ARG A 348 7.02 -13.45 -9.99
CA ARG A 348 8.02 -13.16 -11.03
C ARG A 348 7.36 -13.10 -12.40
N LEU A 349 7.86 -12.20 -13.23
CA LEU A 349 7.44 -12.13 -14.63
C LEU A 349 8.07 -13.28 -15.41
N THR A 350 7.27 -14.21 -15.91
CA THR A 350 7.72 -15.22 -16.86
C THR A 350 7.55 -14.72 -18.29
N LEU A 351 8.54 -14.94 -19.16
CA LEU A 351 8.45 -14.57 -20.59
C LEU A 351 7.31 -15.30 -21.31
N GLU A 352 6.91 -16.47 -20.80
CA GLU A 352 5.88 -17.33 -21.36
C GLU A 352 4.45 -16.86 -21.04
N SER A 353 4.28 -15.98 -20.05
CA SER A 353 2.97 -15.47 -19.61
C SER A 353 2.83 -13.98 -19.89
N GLU A 354 2.44 -13.63 -21.12
CA GLU A 354 2.13 -12.24 -21.49
C GLU A 354 0.95 -11.64 -20.70
N LYS A 355 0.16 -12.46 -19.99
CA LYS A 355 -1.09 -12.06 -19.31
C LYS A 355 -1.03 -12.27 -17.80
N GLN A 356 0.04 -11.78 -17.19
CA GLN A 356 0.28 -11.89 -15.75
C GLN A 356 0.21 -10.53 -15.03
N ASN A 357 0.03 -10.58 -13.73
CA ASN A 357 0.20 -9.42 -12.86
C ASN A 357 1.68 -9.02 -12.82
N LYS A 358 1.93 -7.73 -12.64
CA LYS A 358 3.26 -7.13 -12.59
C LYS A 358 3.51 -6.60 -11.18
N PRO A 359 4.59 -7.01 -10.51
CA PRO A 359 5.01 -6.38 -9.26
C PRO A 359 5.26 -4.89 -9.43
N ALA A 360 5.23 -4.16 -8.32
CA ALA A 360 5.57 -2.74 -8.29
C ALA A 360 6.97 -2.50 -8.89
N PRO A 361 7.19 -1.42 -9.67
CA PRO A 361 8.48 -1.12 -10.28
C PRO A 361 9.67 -1.23 -9.31
N VAL A 362 9.53 -0.72 -8.08
CA VAL A 362 10.60 -0.80 -7.06
C VAL A 362 10.95 -2.23 -6.69
N ILE A 363 9.97 -3.13 -6.58
CA ILE A 363 10.21 -4.56 -6.29
C ILE A 363 10.97 -5.22 -7.43
N ARG A 364 10.67 -4.87 -8.69
CA ARG A 364 11.41 -5.37 -9.86
C ARG A 364 12.85 -4.84 -9.88
N GLN A 365 13.05 -3.58 -9.51
CA GLN A 365 14.38 -2.97 -9.43
C GLN A 365 15.22 -3.59 -8.31
N LEU A 366 14.63 -3.87 -7.15
CA LEU A 366 15.27 -4.61 -6.06
C LEU A 366 15.67 -6.02 -6.52
N GLY A 367 14.75 -6.73 -7.19
CA GLY A 367 15.02 -8.06 -7.75
C GLY A 367 16.12 -8.10 -8.82
N SER A 368 16.49 -6.96 -9.42
CA SER A 368 17.64 -6.92 -10.35
C SER A 368 18.99 -7.11 -9.66
N GLY A 369 19.07 -6.95 -8.33
CA GLY A 369 20.33 -7.01 -7.56
C GLY A 369 21.35 -5.93 -7.94
N ARG A 370 20.99 -4.95 -8.77
CA ARG A 370 21.94 -3.98 -9.35
C ARG A 370 22.35 -2.87 -8.38
N TYR A 371 21.42 -2.44 -7.52
CA TYR A 371 21.57 -1.20 -6.76
C TYR A 371 21.86 -1.42 -5.27
N PHE A 372 21.49 -2.59 -4.73
CA PHE A 372 21.48 -2.85 -3.29
C PHE A 372 22.08 -4.23 -2.96
N PRO A 373 22.64 -4.40 -1.75
CA PRO A 373 23.03 -5.73 -1.26
C PRO A 373 21.82 -6.65 -1.23
N THR A 374 21.99 -7.85 -1.79
CA THR A 374 20.90 -8.82 -1.92
C THR A 374 20.62 -9.53 -0.61
N ASP A 375 21.58 -9.58 0.31
CA ASP A 375 21.45 -10.16 1.65
C ASP A 375 20.83 -9.20 2.69
N ALA A 376 20.39 -8.01 2.27
CA ALA A 376 19.77 -7.05 3.18
C ALA A 376 18.36 -7.52 3.59
N GLU A 377 18.12 -7.56 4.90
CA GLU A 377 16.78 -7.73 5.47
C GLU A 377 16.02 -6.40 5.42
N VAL A 378 14.82 -6.41 4.86
CA VAL A 378 13.96 -5.23 4.72
C VAL A 378 12.56 -5.52 5.20
N GLN A 379 11.89 -4.50 5.73
CA GLN A 379 10.47 -4.57 6.06
C GLN A 379 9.65 -4.03 4.89
N VAL A 380 8.84 -4.88 4.28
CA VAL A 380 7.89 -4.50 3.23
C VAL A 380 6.53 -4.23 3.85
N GLN A 381 6.08 -2.99 3.78
CA GLN A 381 4.76 -2.55 4.23
C GLN A 381 3.79 -2.44 3.05
N LEU A 382 2.58 -2.97 3.23
CA LEU A 382 1.47 -2.92 2.30
C LEU A 382 0.43 -1.96 2.84
N VAL A 383 0.15 -0.87 2.10
CA VAL A 383 -0.83 0.15 2.52
C VAL A 383 -1.86 0.37 1.43
N GLY A 384 -3.14 0.41 1.79
CA GLY A 384 -4.23 0.59 0.84
C GLY A 384 -5.56 0.94 1.51
N VAL A 385 -6.57 1.18 0.68
CA VAL A 385 -7.93 1.50 1.13
C VAL A 385 -8.93 0.62 0.40
N GLU A 386 -9.86 0.04 1.14
CA GLU A 386 -11.08 -0.53 0.60
C GLU A 386 -12.21 0.49 0.76
N TYR A 387 -12.70 1.00 -0.37
CA TYR A 387 -13.83 1.92 -0.37
C TYR A 387 -15.13 1.14 -0.54
N GLY A 388 -16.16 1.60 0.16
CA GLY A 388 -17.49 1.01 0.10
C GLY A 388 -18.30 1.43 -1.11
N ASN A 389 -19.62 1.43 -0.93
CA ASN A 389 -20.59 1.67 -2.00
C ASN A 389 -20.22 2.91 -2.85
N GLN A 390 -20.08 2.72 -4.17
CA GLN A 390 -19.70 3.73 -5.15
C GLN A 390 -18.39 4.47 -4.84
N SER A 391 -17.52 3.86 -4.03
CA SER A 391 -16.31 4.47 -3.50
C SER A 391 -16.56 5.78 -2.75
N ALA A 392 -17.74 5.94 -2.13
CA ALA A 392 -18.17 7.18 -1.48
C ALA A 392 -17.80 7.26 0.00
N VAL A 393 -17.38 6.15 0.60
CA VAL A 393 -16.94 6.04 2.00
C VAL A 393 -15.74 5.09 2.06
N ILE A 394 -14.92 5.23 3.10
CA ILE A 394 -13.88 4.24 3.41
C ILE A 394 -14.51 3.15 4.28
N GLU A 395 -14.35 1.89 3.87
CA GLU A 395 -14.79 0.73 4.67
C GLU A 395 -13.64 0.17 5.50
N ASN A 396 -12.46 -0.01 4.88
CA ASN A 396 -11.27 -0.52 5.57
C ASN A 396 -10.02 0.25 5.17
N ILE A 397 -9.13 0.47 6.15
CA ILE A 397 -7.75 0.89 5.92
C ILE A 397 -6.87 -0.36 6.05
N ILE A 398 -6.11 -0.66 5.02
CA ILE A 398 -5.21 -1.81 4.97
C ILE A 398 -3.80 -1.30 5.30
N SER A 399 -3.20 -1.87 6.34
CA SER A 399 -1.79 -1.68 6.68
C SER A 399 -1.22 -2.95 7.28
N ASP A 400 -0.34 -3.61 6.54
CA ASP A 400 0.31 -4.84 6.98
C ASP A 400 1.81 -4.78 6.63
N SER A 401 2.66 -5.54 7.31
CA SER A 401 4.11 -5.53 7.08
C SER A 401 4.77 -6.89 7.27
N MET A 402 5.65 -7.27 6.35
CA MET A 402 6.45 -8.49 6.44
C MET A 402 7.93 -8.19 6.30
N THR A 403 8.79 -9.01 6.88
CA THR A 403 10.23 -8.93 6.70
C THR A 403 10.65 -9.96 5.66
N ILE A 404 11.51 -9.56 4.72
CA ILE A 404 12.13 -10.45 3.74
C ILE A 404 13.61 -10.10 3.59
N GLU A 405 14.43 -11.09 3.23
CA GLU A 405 15.74 -10.84 2.65
C GLU A 405 15.57 -10.50 1.15
N LEU A 406 16.28 -9.48 0.66
CA LEU A 406 16.16 -9.04 -0.74
C LEU A 406 16.55 -10.13 -1.75
N SER A 407 17.33 -11.14 -1.35
CA SER A 407 17.78 -12.23 -2.19
C SER A 407 16.60 -13.06 -2.71
N LEU A 408 15.50 -13.10 -1.96
CA LEU A 408 14.25 -13.74 -2.40
C LEU A 408 13.69 -13.10 -3.66
N LEU A 409 13.99 -11.83 -3.93
CA LEU A 409 13.54 -11.12 -5.13
C LEU A 409 14.48 -11.34 -6.33
N THR A 410 15.72 -11.78 -6.12
CA THR A 410 16.76 -11.89 -7.17
C THR A 410 16.74 -13.22 -7.88
N ASP A 411 17.46 -13.36 -9.01
CA ASP A 411 17.50 -14.63 -9.75
C ASP A 411 18.02 -15.81 -8.92
N GLU A 412 18.86 -15.55 -7.91
CA GLU A 412 19.37 -16.58 -6.99
C GLU A 412 18.25 -17.13 -6.08
N GLY A 413 17.30 -16.29 -5.67
CA GLY A 413 16.18 -16.68 -4.80
C GLY A 413 14.98 -17.29 -5.52
N VAL A 414 15.06 -17.62 -6.81
CA VAL A 414 13.91 -18.13 -7.59
C VAL A 414 13.27 -19.35 -6.95
N SER A 415 14.08 -20.35 -6.57
CA SER A 415 13.59 -21.60 -5.99
C SER A 415 13.00 -21.38 -4.59
N ALA A 416 13.63 -20.54 -3.77
CA ALA A 416 13.13 -20.19 -2.43
C ALA A 416 11.78 -19.46 -2.52
N SER A 417 11.69 -18.45 -3.39
CA SER A 417 10.45 -17.69 -3.60
C SER A 417 9.33 -18.54 -4.18
N GLN A 418 9.62 -19.45 -5.11
CA GLN A 418 8.63 -20.41 -5.59
C GLN A 418 8.15 -21.32 -4.44
N MET A 419 9.06 -21.82 -3.61
CA MET A 419 8.70 -22.63 -2.45
C MET A 419 7.80 -21.86 -1.47
N VAL A 420 8.10 -20.59 -1.19
CA VAL A 420 7.24 -19.73 -0.35
C VAL A 420 5.84 -19.64 -0.94
N ARG A 421 5.72 -19.30 -2.22
CA ARG A 421 4.42 -19.15 -2.89
C ARG A 421 3.61 -20.44 -2.93
N GLU A 422 4.25 -21.57 -3.21
CA GLU A 422 3.61 -22.89 -3.15
C GLU A 422 3.07 -23.20 -1.75
N ASN A 423 3.80 -22.84 -0.70
CA ASN A 423 3.36 -23.04 0.68
C ASN A 423 2.27 -22.07 1.12
N ILE A 424 2.26 -20.83 0.62
CA ILE A 424 1.11 -19.92 0.79
C ILE A 424 -0.15 -20.58 0.21
N GLN A 425 -0.08 -21.07 -1.03
CA GLN A 425 -1.22 -21.73 -1.67
C GLN A 425 -1.64 -22.99 -0.91
N ALA A 426 -0.70 -23.84 -0.51
CA ALA A 426 -0.98 -25.05 0.27
C ALA A 426 -1.63 -24.73 1.63
N THR A 427 -1.22 -23.64 2.27
CA THR A 427 -1.81 -23.18 3.54
C THR A 427 -3.26 -22.72 3.33
N MET A 428 -3.52 -21.95 2.26
CA MET A 428 -4.89 -21.56 1.90
C MET A 428 -5.78 -22.77 1.59
N ASP A 429 -5.26 -23.74 0.83
CA ASP A 429 -5.99 -24.96 0.49
C ASP A 429 -6.29 -25.82 1.73
N ALA A 430 -5.34 -25.91 2.66
CA ALA A 430 -5.53 -26.59 3.94
C ALA A 430 -6.60 -25.90 4.80
N ALA A 431 -6.58 -24.56 4.87
CA ALA A 431 -7.59 -23.78 5.57
C ALA A 431 -8.99 -23.96 4.96
N ILE A 432 -9.10 -23.97 3.62
CA ILE A 432 -10.35 -24.28 2.92
C ILE A 432 -10.83 -25.70 3.25
N ALA A 433 -9.94 -26.67 3.33
CA ALA A 433 -10.27 -28.03 3.74
C ALA A 433 -10.82 -28.08 5.17
N LEU A 434 -10.30 -27.25 6.08
CA LEU A 434 -10.84 -27.10 7.44
C LEU A 434 -12.25 -26.47 7.44
N GLY A 435 -12.50 -25.44 6.62
CA GLY A 435 -13.84 -24.86 6.48
C GLY A 435 -14.88 -25.85 5.94
N GLN A 436 -14.47 -26.72 5.01
CA GLN A 436 -15.31 -27.82 4.51
C GLN A 436 -15.53 -28.89 5.59
N PHE A 437 -14.50 -29.21 6.37
CA PHE A 437 -14.60 -30.12 7.51
C PHE A 437 -15.63 -29.61 8.53
N ALA A 438 -15.57 -28.35 8.93
CA ALA A 438 -16.54 -27.73 9.82
C ALA A 438 -17.98 -27.79 9.26
N GLY A 439 -18.16 -27.61 7.94
CA GLY A 439 -19.45 -27.82 7.28
C GLY A 439 -19.93 -29.27 7.32
N ASN A 440 -19.02 -30.24 7.22
CA ASN A 440 -19.36 -31.67 7.36
C ASN A 440 -19.73 -32.04 8.80
N LEU A 441 -19.21 -31.34 9.82
CA LEU A 441 -19.66 -31.52 11.20
C LEU A 441 -21.12 -31.10 11.40
N LEU A 442 -21.59 -30.07 10.68
CA LEU A 442 -23.02 -29.71 10.67
C LEU A 442 -23.88 -30.85 10.12
N ARG A 443 -23.46 -31.46 9.00
CA ARG A 443 -24.13 -32.67 8.46
C ARG A 443 -24.15 -33.82 9.44
N ALA A 444 -23.03 -34.07 10.13
CA ALA A 444 -22.96 -35.10 11.16
C ALA A 444 -23.96 -34.84 12.31
N ALA A 445 -24.22 -33.57 12.64
CA ALA A 445 -25.25 -33.17 13.60
C ALA A 445 -26.70 -33.23 13.04
N GLY A 446 -26.87 -33.64 11.79
CA GLY A 446 -28.15 -33.69 11.09
C GLY A 446 -28.67 -32.33 10.62
N ARG A 447 -27.78 -31.34 10.44
CA ARG A 447 -28.08 -30.05 9.80
C ARG A 447 -27.69 -30.10 8.32
N GLU A 448 -28.15 -29.12 7.55
CA GLU A 448 -27.67 -28.95 6.17
C GLU A 448 -26.18 -28.56 6.15
N TYR A 449 -25.51 -28.88 5.05
CA TYR A 449 -24.13 -28.46 4.86
C TYR A 449 -24.05 -26.99 4.51
N GLU A 450 -23.13 -26.33 5.18
CA GLU A 450 -22.77 -24.95 4.93
C GLU A 450 -21.26 -24.84 5.06
N PHE A 451 -20.60 -24.25 4.06
CA PHE A 451 -19.16 -24.00 4.14
C PHE A 451 -18.88 -22.97 5.24
N ARG A 452 -17.91 -23.26 6.10
CA ARG A 452 -17.58 -22.41 7.25
C ARG A 452 -16.35 -21.56 6.96
N ALA A 453 -16.60 -20.36 6.44
CA ALA A 453 -15.56 -19.38 6.15
C ALA A 453 -14.85 -18.91 7.43
N ASP A 454 -15.58 -18.80 8.55
CA ASP A 454 -15.04 -18.42 9.85
C ASP A 454 -13.93 -19.36 10.34
N ALA A 455 -14.07 -20.68 10.14
CA ALA A 455 -13.01 -21.64 10.46
C ALA A 455 -11.78 -21.48 9.55
N THR A 456 -11.98 -21.06 8.31
CA THR A 456 -10.89 -20.80 7.36
C THR A 456 -10.10 -19.56 7.78
N GLU A 457 -10.79 -18.46 8.08
CA GLU A 457 -10.14 -17.22 8.52
C GLU A 457 -9.48 -17.37 9.90
N ALA A 458 -10.10 -18.10 10.83
CA ALA A 458 -9.53 -18.32 12.17
C ALA A 458 -8.16 -19.00 12.11
N VAL A 459 -8.00 -20.06 11.31
CA VAL A 459 -6.71 -20.75 11.20
C VAL A 459 -5.67 -19.90 10.47
N LEU A 460 -6.06 -19.17 9.42
CA LEU A 460 -5.14 -18.29 8.69
C LEU A 460 -4.63 -17.17 9.60
N ASN A 461 -5.52 -16.50 10.34
CA ASN A 461 -5.17 -15.45 11.29
C ASN A 461 -4.21 -15.96 12.38
N ARG A 462 -4.47 -17.15 12.92
CA ARG A 462 -3.58 -17.78 13.92
C ARG A 462 -2.18 -18.04 13.37
N MET A 463 -2.07 -18.34 12.08
CA MET A 463 -0.81 -18.68 11.43
C MET A 463 -0.01 -17.47 10.95
N GLU A 464 -0.56 -16.26 10.96
CA GLU A 464 0.11 -15.08 10.40
C GLU A 464 1.45 -14.79 11.06
N GLU A 465 1.53 -14.82 12.40
CA GLU A 465 2.79 -14.56 13.10
C GLU A 465 3.86 -15.61 12.77
N SER A 466 3.48 -16.90 12.79
CA SER A 466 4.37 -17.98 12.38
C SER A 466 4.82 -17.83 10.94
N PHE A 467 3.93 -17.35 10.05
CA PHE A 467 4.27 -17.09 8.66
C PHE A 467 5.26 -15.94 8.52
N ARG A 468 5.10 -14.84 9.27
CA ARG A 468 6.05 -13.72 9.26
C ARG A 468 7.45 -14.16 9.69
N LEU A 469 7.54 -14.92 10.79
CA LEU A 469 8.81 -15.44 11.28
C LEU A 469 9.45 -16.41 10.28
N TRP A 470 8.65 -17.32 9.73
CA TRP A 470 9.13 -18.27 8.73
C TRP A 470 9.60 -17.57 7.45
N LEU A 471 8.84 -16.58 6.95
CA LEU A 471 9.18 -15.81 5.75
C LEU A 471 10.45 -14.98 5.94
N ALA A 472 10.62 -14.35 7.11
CA ALA A 472 11.81 -13.58 7.44
C ALA A 472 13.09 -14.43 7.45
N ASP A 473 12.95 -15.71 7.78
CA ASP A 473 14.04 -16.70 7.84
C ASP A 473 14.30 -17.38 6.46
N GLN A 474 13.73 -16.86 5.37
CA GLN A 474 14.00 -17.34 4.02
C GLN A 474 15.05 -16.47 3.32
N GLY A 475 16.08 -17.13 2.79
CA GLY A 475 17.11 -16.52 1.93
C GLY A 475 17.40 -17.39 0.70
N ALA A 476 18.24 -16.90 -0.21
CA ALA A 476 18.55 -17.61 -1.46
C ALA A 476 19.39 -18.88 -1.25
N THR A 477 20.13 -18.97 -0.15
CA THR A 477 21.07 -20.06 0.14
C THR A 477 20.51 -21.13 1.09
N GLU A 478 19.25 -20.98 1.51
CA GLU A 478 18.61 -21.85 2.48
C GLU A 478 18.29 -23.25 1.94
N ASP A 479 18.25 -24.24 2.84
CA ASP A 479 17.77 -25.58 2.49
C ASP A 479 16.24 -25.57 2.32
N ILE A 480 15.83 -25.31 1.09
CA ILE A 480 14.44 -25.26 0.64
C ILE A 480 13.64 -26.48 1.09
N SER A 481 14.22 -27.68 1.09
CA SER A 481 13.48 -28.91 1.43
C SER A 481 13.16 -28.95 2.93
N THR A 482 14.15 -28.62 3.75
CA THR A 482 14.00 -28.55 5.21
C THR A 482 13.01 -27.45 5.59
N LYS A 483 13.16 -26.22 5.07
CA LYS A 483 12.23 -25.10 5.36
C LYS A 483 10.80 -25.40 4.92
N LYS A 484 10.62 -26.06 3.77
CA LYS A 484 9.30 -26.48 3.28
C LYS A 484 8.66 -27.52 4.20
N GLU A 485 9.42 -28.49 4.67
CA GLU A 485 8.92 -29.51 5.60
C GLU A 485 8.54 -28.89 6.95
N GLU A 486 9.39 -28.02 7.51
CA GLU A 486 9.12 -27.29 8.75
C GLU A 486 7.80 -26.52 8.68
N TRP A 487 7.60 -25.75 7.60
CA TRP A 487 6.35 -25.02 7.40
C TRP A 487 5.13 -25.94 7.33
N GLN A 488 5.20 -27.01 6.54
CA GLN A 488 4.09 -27.93 6.41
C GLN A 488 3.71 -28.60 7.74
N ARG A 489 4.69 -28.89 8.61
CA ARG A 489 4.43 -29.39 9.97
C ARG A 489 3.71 -28.35 10.83
N LEU A 490 4.05 -27.07 10.69
CA LEU A 490 3.34 -25.97 11.37
C LEU A 490 1.88 -25.87 10.88
N VAL A 491 1.65 -25.91 9.55
CA VAL A 491 0.30 -25.93 8.96
C VAL A 491 -0.52 -27.10 9.51
N ARG A 492 0.05 -28.32 9.51
CA ARG A 492 -0.62 -29.51 10.04
C ARG A 492 -1.04 -29.31 11.51
N THR A 493 -0.14 -28.77 12.32
CA THR A 493 -0.37 -28.57 13.76
C THR A 493 -1.49 -27.56 13.99
N ALA A 494 -1.48 -26.43 13.28
CA ALA A 494 -2.51 -25.40 13.37
C ALA A 494 -3.88 -25.93 12.94
N ILE A 495 -3.95 -26.65 11.82
CA ILE A 495 -5.21 -27.24 11.32
C ILE A 495 -5.75 -28.28 12.30
N GLN A 496 -4.90 -29.14 12.87
CA GLN A 496 -5.34 -30.15 13.84
C GLN A 496 -5.86 -29.50 15.13
N HIS A 497 -5.22 -28.41 15.59
CA HIS A 497 -5.68 -27.67 16.75
C HIS A 497 -7.10 -27.12 16.55
N GLU A 498 -7.35 -26.43 15.44
CA GLU A 498 -8.66 -25.88 15.14
C GLU A 498 -9.71 -26.97 14.87
N ALA A 499 -9.32 -28.07 14.21
CA ALA A 499 -10.20 -29.21 14.02
C ALA A 499 -10.67 -29.80 15.35
N ASN A 500 -9.80 -29.93 16.35
CA ASN A 500 -10.17 -30.43 17.68
C ASN A 500 -11.19 -29.51 18.37
N ILE A 501 -10.99 -28.19 18.31
CA ILE A 501 -11.94 -27.20 18.87
C ILE A 501 -13.33 -27.36 18.23
N LEU A 502 -13.37 -27.53 16.91
CA LEU A 502 -14.61 -27.72 16.16
C LEU A 502 -15.30 -29.04 16.51
N ILE A 503 -14.54 -30.11 16.71
CA ILE A 503 -15.04 -31.43 17.12
C ILE A 503 -15.69 -31.36 18.51
N ASP A 504 -15.00 -30.74 19.47
CA ASP A 504 -15.50 -30.58 20.84
C ASP A 504 -16.82 -29.77 20.86
N SER A 505 -16.95 -28.83 19.91
CA SER A 505 -18.14 -27.98 19.75
C SER A 505 -19.28 -28.64 18.95
N ALA A 506 -19.06 -29.76 18.28
CA ALA A 506 -20.05 -30.39 17.40
C ALA A 506 -21.18 -31.13 18.16
N GLY A 507 -20.94 -31.44 19.44
CA GLY A 507 -21.91 -32.06 20.34
C GLY A 507 -22.14 -33.57 20.12
N PRO A 508 -22.85 -34.25 21.05
CA PRO A 508 -22.95 -35.72 21.06
C PRO A 508 -23.64 -36.32 19.82
N LYS A 509 -24.56 -35.59 19.21
CA LYS A 509 -25.29 -36.05 18.02
C LYS A 509 -24.36 -36.20 16.81
N ALA A 510 -23.40 -35.30 16.63
CA ALA A 510 -22.40 -35.39 15.56
C ALA A 510 -21.44 -36.59 15.75
N MET A 511 -21.17 -36.95 17.00
CA MET A 511 -20.33 -38.10 17.35
C MET A 511 -21.00 -39.44 17.00
N LEU A 512 -22.29 -39.57 17.33
CA LEU A 512 -23.10 -40.74 16.95
C LEU A 512 -23.30 -40.83 15.43
N GLY A 513 -23.42 -39.67 14.79
CA GLY A 513 -23.62 -39.53 13.35
C GLY A 513 -25.07 -39.59 12.91
N PHE A 514 -25.29 -39.23 11.66
CA PHE A 514 -26.60 -39.10 11.02
C PHE A 514 -26.59 -39.79 9.65
N PHE A 515 -27.59 -40.62 9.38
CA PHE A 515 -27.80 -41.21 8.05
C PHE A 515 -28.52 -40.21 7.15
N GLY A 516 -27.89 -39.87 6.02
CA GLY A 516 -28.47 -39.02 4.99
C GLY A 516 -28.18 -39.55 3.60
N LYS A 517 -28.78 -38.96 2.57
CA LYS A 517 -28.46 -39.30 1.18
C LYS A 517 -27.32 -38.44 0.65
N ASP A 518 -26.41 -39.03 -0.13
CA ASP A 518 -25.43 -38.27 -0.91
C ASP A 518 -26.05 -37.66 -2.19
N LEU A 519 -25.25 -36.95 -2.98
CA LEU A 519 -25.70 -36.35 -4.26
C LEU A 519 -26.15 -37.41 -5.30
N SER A 520 -25.71 -38.65 -5.13
CA SER A 520 -26.07 -39.80 -5.98
C SER A 520 -27.28 -40.57 -5.45
N GLY A 521 -27.87 -40.14 -4.33
CA GLY A 521 -29.03 -40.75 -3.68
C GLY A 521 -28.71 -41.96 -2.79
N ASN A 522 -27.44 -42.30 -2.58
CA ASN A 522 -27.02 -43.41 -1.72
C ASN A 522 -27.11 -43.01 -0.25
N GLU A 523 -27.49 -43.95 0.61
CA GLU A 523 -27.49 -43.74 2.06
C GLU A 523 -26.06 -43.78 2.61
N VAL A 524 -25.66 -42.70 3.28
CA VAL A 524 -24.31 -42.50 3.82
C VAL A 524 -24.43 -42.06 5.28
N LEU A 525 -23.58 -42.64 6.14
CA LEU A 525 -23.41 -42.21 7.52
C LEU A 525 -22.47 -41.01 7.57
N TYR A 526 -23.00 -39.85 7.97
CA TYR A 526 -22.23 -38.66 8.28
C TYR A 526 -21.89 -38.65 9.77
N SER A 527 -20.62 -38.77 10.13
CA SER A 527 -20.13 -38.71 11.51
C SER A 527 -18.85 -37.87 11.60
N VAL A 528 -18.49 -37.46 12.82
CA VAL A 528 -17.21 -36.80 13.11
C VAL A 528 -16.04 -37.61 12.55
N ALA A 529 -15.98 -38.92 12.84
CA ALA A 529 -14.91 -39.79 12.38
C ALA A 529 -14.82 -39.89 10.83
N HIS A 530 -15.96 -39.81 10.13
CA HIS A 530 -15.96 -39.76 8.67
C HIS A 530 -15.40 -38.43 8.15
N ALA A 531 -15.83 -37.31 8.74
CA ALA A 531 -15.35 -35.98 8.38
C ALA A 531 -13.84 -35.81 8.65
N GLU A 532 -13.35 -36.29 9.79
CA GLU A 532 -11.92 -36.25 10.14
C GLU A 532 -11.08 -37.05 9.15
N ARG A 533 -11.54 -38.26 8.77
CA ARG A 533 -10.85 -39.08 7.76
C ARG A 533 -10.73 -38.35 6.43
N GLN A 534 -11.78 -37.64 6.01
CA GLN A 534 -11.74 -36.85 4.79
C GLN A 534 -10.76 -35.67 4.90
N LEU A 535 -10.75 -34.96 6.04
CA LEU A 535 -9.81 -33.88 6.30
C LEU A 535 -8.36 -34.40 6.24
N HIS A 536 -8.03 -35.45 6.98
CA HIS A 536 -6.70 -36.05 6.99
C HIS A 536 -6.26 -36.54 5.60
N ALA A 537 -7.17 -37.16 4.84
CA ALA A 537 -6.87 -37.60 3.49
C ALA A 537 -6.57 -36.43 2.54
N ARG A 538 -7.24 -35.27 2.71
CA ARG A 538 -6.94 -34.05 1.95
C ARG A 538 -5.61 -33.43 2.39
N LEU A 539 -5.36 -33.31 3.69
CA LEU A 539 -4.11 -32.73 4.21
C LEU A 539 -2.88 -33.51 3.73
N ARG A 540 -2.92 -34.85 3.69
CA ARG A 540 -1.82 -35.65 3.13
C ARG A 540 -1.50 -35.37 1.66
N LYS A 541 -2.46 -34.84 0.90
CA LYS A 541 -2.26 -34.44 -0.50
C LYS A 541 -1.73 -33.01 -0.61
N ILE A 542 -2.22 -32.10 0.24
CA ILE A 542 -1.90 -30.67 0.20
C ILE A 542 -0.52 -30.40 0.83
N ILE A 543 -0.24 -31.02 1.98
CA ILE A 543 0.99 -30.84 2.76
C ILE A 543 1.68 -32.20 3.02
N PRO A 544 2.15 -32.90 1.98
CA PRO A 544 2.63 -34.27 2.09
C PRO A 544 3.87 -34.43 2.98
N LEU A 545 4.76 -33.43 3.05
CA LEU A 545 6.00 -33.51 3.82
C LEU A 545 5.73 -33.55 5.33
N ALA A 546 4.62 -32.96 5.79
CA ALA A 546 4.19 -33.06 7.18
C ALA A 546 3.83 -34.48 7.64
N TYR A 547 3.73 -35.44 6.71
CA TYR A 547 3.34 -36.83 6.97
C TYR A 547 4.37 -37.86 6.52
N GLN A 548 5.51 -37.44 5.96
CA GLN A 548 6.64 -38.33 5.72
C GLN A 548 7.31 -38.59 7.06
N ALA A 549 7.48 -39.86 7.43
CA ALA A 549 8.26 -40.20 8.61
C ALA A 549 9.70 -39.77 8.35
N SER A 550 10.32 -39.06 9.30
CA SER A 550 11.75 -38.81 9.29
C SER A 550 12.44 -40.17 9.19
N THR A 551 12.92 -40.54 8.00
CA THR A 551 13.83 -41.67 7.87
C THR A 551 15.13 -41.23 8.52
N SER A 552 15.20 -41.37 9.85
CA SER A 552 16.44 -41.33 10.59
C SER A 552 17.36 -42.36 9.96
N HIS A 553 18.43 -41.89 9.32
CA HIS A 553 19.59 -42.73 9.04
C HIS A 553 20.07 -43.29 10.38
N SER A 554 19.70 -44.53 10.70
CA SER A 554 20.45 -45.31 11.67
C SER A 554 21.89 -45.41 11.15
N PRO A 555 22.92 -45.13 11.97
CA PRO A 555 24.29 -45.41 11.57
C PRO A 555 24.37 -46.89 11.27
N GLN A 556 24.87 -47.24 10.08
CA GLN A 556 25.25 -48.62 9.81
C GLN A 556 26.26 -49.03 10.88
N GLU A 557 25.92 -50.06 11.65
CA GLU A 557 26.89 -50.82 12.41
C GLU A 557 27.88 -51.40 11.39
N ASP A 558 29.08 -50.83 11.36
CA ASP A 558 30.26 -51.46 10.77
C ASP A 558 30.51 -52.76 11.53
N THR A 559 30.03 -53.86 10.97
CA THR A 559 30.55 -55.18 11.30
C THR A 559 31.90 -55.34 10.61
N ASN A 560 32.97 -55.23 11.41
CA ASN A 560 34.32 -55.67 11.07
C ASN A 560 34.31 -57.16 10.66
N GLU A 561 34.79 -57.43 9.44
CA GLU A 561 35.62 -58.61 9.12
C GLU A 561 36.99 -58.14 8.64
#